data_AF-A0AAP0N947-F1
#
_entry.id   AF-A0AAP0N947-F1
#
_cell.length_a   1.000
_cell.length_b   1.000
_cell.length_c   1.000
_cell.angle_alpha   90.00
_cell.angle_beta   90.00
_cell.angle_gamma   90.00
#
_symmetry.space_group_name_H-M   'P 1'
#
loop_
_entity.id
_entity.type
_entity.pdbx_description
1 polymer ?
#
loop_
_entity_poly.entity_id
_entity_poly.type
_entity_poly.pdbx_seq_one_letter_code
_entity_poly.pdbx_strand_id
1 'polypeptide(L)'
;MPHSRRSLLSTMSGMVVKDSSSSFSYLGCPIFKGRVKCSYFVNIVQMFRSRLEGWYAKLLSNMGRVILTKHVLNAIPTHVLACTTIPKTVLNKLNSIMAKFLWCDKDFDKRRHWVSWDLISLPFEEGGLGVRDFNDISAAFRVKQVWQWLQKDSLWADFVDSKYVTGTLNSSQLWKSLLPWVSFTIHHSKYLVGNGEKVDFWRSNWLGNGPLIERASTTPLDFPSINQVLHNGRWDFTSIGSILSEDTLSDIVDSGVLISGGEDKLIWQPNSDGFFSLKSAWNLVRHKSSFNGASNFI
;
A
#
# COMPACT_ATOMS: atom_id res chain seq x y z
N MET A 1 -37.89 6.28 -1.90
CA MET A 1 -37.02 5.77 -0.82
C MET A 1 -35.51 6.09 -0.94
N PRO A 2 -34.86 6.30 -2.11
CA PRO A 2 -33.43 6.68 -2.17
C PRO A 2 -33.12 8.12 -1.75
N HIS A 3 -34.11 9.02 -1.86
CA HIS A 3 -33.94 10.45 -1.61
C HIS A 3 -33.79 10.79 -0.12
N SER A 4 -34.42 10.06 0.81
CA SER A 4 -34.33 10.38 2.24
C SER A 4 -32.96 10.05 2.84
N ARG A 5 -32.30 8.97 2.39
CA ARG A 5 -30.96 8.62 2.87
C ARG A 5 -29.90 9.59 2.34
N ARG A 6 -30.06 10.10 1.11
CA ARG A 6 -29.15 11.12 0.56
C ARG A 6 -29.33 12.47 1.23
N SER A 7 -30.58 12.90 1.49
CA SER A 7 -30.82 14.14 2.22
C SER A 7 -30.26 14.05 3.64
N LEU A 8 -30.47 12.93 4.33
CA LEU A 8 -29.97 12.71 5.69
C LEU A 8 -28.42 12.69 5.72
N LEU A 9 -27.76 12.03 4.76
CA LEU A 9 -26.30 12.09 4.63
C LEU A 9 -25.80 13.49 4.30
N SER A 10 -26.50 14.24 3.44
CA SER A 10 -26.15 15.64 3.14
C SER A 10 -26.27 16.53 4.37
N THR A 11 -27.31 16.33 5.19
CA THR A 11 -27.52 17.08 6.43
C THR A 11 -26.48 16.72 7.49
N MET A 12 -26.15 15.44 7.66
CA MET A 12 -25.17 14.98 8.65
C MET A 12 -23.73 15.31 8.27
N SER A 13 -23.38 15.24 6.98
CA SER A 13 -21.99 15.47 6.51
C SER A 13 -21.71 16.90 6.07
N GLY A 14 -22.74 17.73 5.88
CA GLY A 14 -22.63 19.04 5.23
C GLY A 14 -22.28 18.97 3.74
N MET A 15 -22.18 17.78 3.14
CA MET A 15 -21.80 17.62 1.73
C MET A 15 -23.03 17.68 0.82
N VAL A 16 -23.15 18.77 0.07
CA VAL A 16 -24.16 18.90 -0.99
C VAL A 16 -23.72 18.07 -2.20
N VAL A 17 -24.32 16.89 -2.36
CA VAL A 17 -24.13 16.05 -3.55
C VAL A 17 -24.87 16.71 -4.72
N LYS A 18 -24.19 17.56 -5.50
CA LYS A 18 -24.76 18.12 -6.74
C LYS A 18 -24.94 16.99 -7.75
N ASP A 19 -26.19 16.73 -8.14
CA ASP A 19 -26.56 15.70 -9.13
C ASP A 19 -26.01 15.95 -10.55
N SER A 20 -25.35 17.10 -10.80
CA SER A 20 -24.98 17.56 -12.16
C SER A 20 -23.50 17.42 -12.57
N SER A 21 -22.57 17.04 -11.69
CA SER A 21 -21.17 16.80 -12.08
C SER A 21 -20.74 15.36 -11.79
N SER A 22 -20.36 14.62 -12.83
CA SER A 22 -19.87 13.22 -12.75
C SER A 22 -18.64 13.02 -11.83
N SER A 23 -17.95 14.11 -11.49
CA SER A 23 -16.86 14.15 -10.50
C SER A 23 -16.77 15.52 -9.82
N PHE A 24 -16.41 15.57 -8.54
CA PHE A 24 -16.04 16.80 -7.82
C PHE A 24 -14.76 16.58 -7.01
N SER A 25 -14.10 17.65 -6.56
CA SER A 25 -12.89 17.58 -5.73
C SER A 25 -13.24 17.79 -4.26
N TYR A 26 -12.72 16.93 -3.39
CA TYR A 26 -12.81 17.08 -1.94
C TYR A 26 -11.41 16.93 -1.34
N LEU A 27 -10.94 17.96 -0.63
CA LEU A 27 -9.58 18.04 -0.08
C LEU A 27 -8.48 17.74 -1.13
N GLY A 28 -8.71 18.12 -2.39
CA GLY A 28 -7.80 17.87 -3.51
C GLY A 28 -7.90 16.47 -4.13
N CYS A 29 -8.72 15.58 -3.58
CA CYS A 29 -8.97 14.24 -4.11
C CYS A 29 -10.24 14.24 -4.99
N PRO A 30 -10.18 13.69 -6.22
CA PRO A 30 -11.36 13.59 -7.06
C PRO A 30 -12.30 12.49 -6.54
N ILE A 31 -13.54 12.87 -6.23
CA ILE A 31 -14.65 11.97 -5.93
C ILE A 31 -15.51 11.85 -7.19
N PHE A 32 -15.77 10.63 -7.63
CA PHE A 32 -16.51 10.36 -8.85
C PHE A 32 -17.33 9.08 -8.75
N LYS A 33 -18.33 8.96 -9.63
CA LYS A 33 -19.15 7.75 -9.76
C LYS A 33 -18.68 6.92 -10.95
N GLY A 34 -18.53 5.61 -10.76
CA GLY A 34 -18.20 4.66 -11.82
C GLY A 34 -16.70 4.43 -12.01
N ARG A 35 -16.28 4.15 -13.24
CA ARG A 35 -14.89 3.81 -13.57
C ARG A 35 -13.96 5.02 -13.42
N VAL A 36 -12.76 4.75 -12.94
CA VAL A 36 -11.68 5.75 -12.83
C VAL A 36 -11.27 6.20 -14.23
N LYS A 37 -11.24 7.51 -14.48
CA LYS A 37 -10.79 8.10 -15.75
C LYS A 37 -9.57 8.98 -15.50
N CYS A 38 -8.65 9.01 -16.47
CA CYS A 38 -7.48 9.89 -16.42
C CYS A 38 -7.87 11.38 -16.34
N SER A 39 -9.02 11.76 -16.93
CA SER A 39 -9.54 13.12 -16.90
C SER A 39 -9.78 13.67 -15.49
N TYR A 40 -10.03 12.80 -14.50
CA TYR A 40 -10.27 13.23 -13.13
C TYR A 40 -9.00 13.71 -12.41
N PHE A 41 -7.81 13.40 -12.94
CA PHE A 41 -6.52 13.74 -12.32
C PHE A 41 -5.76 14.84 -13.08
N VAL A 42 -6.41 15.54 -14.00
CA VAL A 42 -5.81 16.64 -14.77
C VAL A 42 -5.26 17.73 -13.86
N ASN A 43 -5.94 18.01 -12.74
CA ASN A 43 -5.52 19.02 -11.78
C ASN A 43 -4.12 18.74 -11.21
N ILE A 44 -3.78 17.49 -10.92
CA ILE A 44 -2.46 17.12 -10.39
C ILE A 44 -1.38 17.38 -11.43
N VAL A 45 -1.64 17.02 -12.69
CA VAL A 45 -0.73 17.28 -13.80
C VAL A 45 -0.53 18.80 -13.98
N GLN A 46 -1.59 19.59 -13.84
CA GLN A 46 -1.50 21.05 -13.95
C GLN A 46 -0.72 21.68 -12.79
N MET A 47 -0.83 21.14 -11.58
CA MET A 47 0.00 21.59 -10.44
C MET A 47 1.49 21.38 -10.71
N PHE A 48 1.87 20.27 -11.34
CA PHE A 48 3.27 20.05 -11.75
C PHE A 48 3.70 21.09 -12.78
N ARG A 49 2.91 21.29 -13.84
CA ARG A 49 3.23 22.26 -14.89
C ARG A 49 3.39 23.68 -14.36
N SER A 50 2.48 24.12 -13.50
CA SER A 50 2.53 25.45 -12.88
C SER A 50 3.81 25.65 -12.05
N ARG A 51 4.26 24.63 -11.31
CA ARG A 51 5.55 24.69 -10.59
C ARG A 51 6.74 24.77 -11.55
N LEU A 52 6.72 23.97 -12.60
CA LEU A 52 7.79 23.93 -13.60
C LEU A 52 7.93 25.24 -14.38
N GLU A 53 6.82 25.87 -14.77
CA GLU A 53 6.85 27.15 -15.48
C GLU A 53 7.64 28.22 -14.72
N GLY A 54 7.42 28.32 -13.39
CA GLY A 54 8.15 29.24 -12.54
C GLY A 54 9.62 28.86 -12.30
N TRP A 55 9.99 27.59 -12.46
CA TRP A 55 11.36 27.12 -12.30
C TRP A 55 12.17 27.19 -13.58
N TYR A 56 11.56 26.97 -14.74
CA TYR A 56 12.23 27.17 -16.02
C TYR A 56 12.64 28.63 -16.25
N ALA A 57 11.92 29.58 -15.65
CA ALA A 57 12.31 31.00 -15.67
C ALA A 57 13.58 31.28 -14.83
N LYS A 58 14.02 30.34 -13.98
CA LYS A 58 15.20 30.47 -13.13
C LYS A 58 16.33 29.62 -13.71
N LEU A 59 17.54 30.18 -13.78
CA LEU A 59 18.74 29.42 -14.15
C LEU A 59 19.12 28.49 -12.99
N LEU A 60 18.59 27.25 -13.03
CA LEU A 60 18.83 26.22 -12.01
C LEU A 60 19.99 25.31 -12.41
N SER A 61 20.89 25.04 -11.47
CA SER A 61 21.89 23.97 -11.59
C SER A 61 21.21 22.59 -11.63
N ASN A 62 21.89 21.60 -12.20
CA ASN A 62 21.38 20.22 -12.30
C ASN A 62 21.02 19.65 -10.91
N MET A 63 21.88 19.87 -9.92
CA MET A 63 21.61 19.46 -8.54
C MET A 63 20.38 20.18 -7.95
N GLY A 64 20.22 21.48 -8.23
CA GLY A 64 19.02 22.22 -7.82
C GLY A 64 17.73 21.63 -8.37
N ARG A 65 17.75 21.16 -9.63
CA ARG A 65 16.59 20.47 -10.23
C ARG A 65 16.28 19.14 -9.55
N VAL A 66 17.31 18.36 -9.21
CA VAL A 66 17.14 17.09 -8.46
C VAL A 66 16.49 17.35 -7.10
N ILE A 67 16.97 18.34 -6.36
CA ILE A 67 16.43 18.70 -5.04
C ILE A 67 14.95 19.13 -5.14
N LEU A 68 14.62 20.02 -6.08
CA LEU A 68 13.24 20.46 -6.30
C LEU A 68 12.31 19.31 -6.71
N THR A 69 12.82 18.43 -7.57
CA THR A 69 12.09 17.23 -8.00
C THR A 69 11.80 16.30 -6.81
N LYS A 70 12.83 16.00 -6.02
CA LYS A 70 12.77 15.09 -4.88
C LYS A 70 11.88 15.60 -3.75
N HIS A 71 11.95 16.89 -3.43
CA HIS A 71 11.29 17.44 -2.24
C HIS A 71 9.98 18.17 -2.54
N VAL A 72 9.82 18.75 -3.73
CA VAL A 72 8.61 19.49 -4.09
C VAL A 72 7.71 18.67 -5.00
N LEU A 73 8.20 18.21 -6.16
CA LEU A 73 7.34 17.48 -7.11
C LEU A 73 6.82 16.15 -6.54
N ASN A 74 7.68 15.38 -5.87
CA ASN A 74 7.26 14.14 -5.21
C ASN A 74 6.23 14.35 -4.10
N ALA A 75 6.25 15.49 -3.42
CA ALA A 75 5.33 15.76 -2.32
C ALA A 75 3.90 16.07 -2.82
N ILE A 76 3.77 16.75 -3.97
CA ILE A 76 2.49 17.22 -4.51
C ILE A 76 1.40 16.13 -4.58
N PRO A 77 1.63 14.95 -5.20
CA PRO A 77 0.59 13.94 -5.34
C PRO A 77 0.45 13.03 -4.12
N THR A 78 1.29 13.18 -3.10
CA THR A 78 1.38 12.22 -1.97
C THR A 78 0.03 12.07 -1.26
N HIS A 79 -0.70 13.17 -1.03
CA HIS A 79 -2.03 13.12 -0.42
C HIS A 79 -3.04 12.34 -1.30
N VAL A 80 -3.05 12.61 -2.61
CA VAL A 80 -4.02 11.95 -3.51
C VAL A 80 -3.71 10.48 -3.70
N LEU A 81 -2.42 10.11 -3.72
CA LEU A 81 -1.95 8.72 -3.76
C LEU A 81 -2.40 7.93 -2.52
N ALA A 82 -2.32 8.56 -1.35
CA ALA A 82 -2.75 7.98 -0.08
C ALA A 82 -4.25 7.70 -0.03
N CYS A 83 -5.08 8.57 -0.64
CA CYS A 83 -6.54 8.46 -0.55
C CYS A 83 -7.17 7.67 -1.71
N THR A 84 -6.61 7.73 -2.91
CA THR A 84 -7.29 7.27 -4.15
C THR A 84 -6.41 6.40 -5.03
N THR A 85 -7.04 5.53 -5.82
CA THR A 85 -6.35 4.74 -6.85
C THR A 85 -6.22 5.56 -8.13
N ILE A 86 -4.99 6.02 -8.40
CA ILE A 86 -4.65 6.77 -9.61
C ILE A 86 -4.29 5.78 -10.75
N PRO A 87 -4.77 5.99 -11.99
CA PRO A 87 -4.36 5.16 -13.13
C PRO A 87 -2.85 5.24 -13.39
N LYS A 88 -2.22 4.09 -13.69
CA LYS A 88 -0.78 4.02 -14.01
C LYS A 88 -0.37 4.98 -15.12
N THR A 89 -1.22 5.22 -16.11
CA THR A 89 -0.99 6.21 -17.18
C THR A 89 -0.73 7.62 -16.63
N VAL A 90 -1.46 8.03 -15.59
CA VAL A 90 -1.27 9.34 -14.95
C VAL A 90 0.03 9.33 -14.15
N LEU A 91 0.32 8.27 -13.39
CA LEU A 91 1.56 8.14 -12.62
C LEU A 91 2.80 8.23 -13.54
N ASN A 92 2.79 7.45 -14.63
CA ASN A 92 3.85 7.47 -15.63
C ASN A 92 3.97 8.83 -16.31
N LYS A 93 2.85 9.56 -16.50
CA LYS A 93 2.89 10.93 -17.02
C LYS A 93 3.57 11.89 -16.04
N LEU A 94 3.31 11.77 -14.74
CA LEU A 94 3.95 12.59 -13.71
C LEU A 94 5.45 12.29 -13.61
N ASN A 95 5.84 11.01 -13.58
CA ASN A 95 7.23 10.57 -13.65
C ASN A 95 7.93 11.13 -14.90
N SER A 96 7.27 11.05 -16.07
CA SER A 96 7.81 11.60 -17.34
C SER A 96 8.00 13.12 -17.27
N ILE A 97 7.10 13.84 -16.61
CA ILE A 97 7.22 15.29 -16.43
C ILE A 97 8.45 15.62 -15.56
N MET A 98 8.67 14.86 -14.49
CA MET A 98 9.87 15.01 -13.65
C MET A 98 11.14 14.67 -14.42
N ALA A 99 11.16 13.55 -15.17
CA ALA A 99 12.28 13.16 -16.01
C ALA A 99 12.63 14.26 -17.03
N LYS A 100 11.62 14.85 -17.69
CA LYS A 100 11.82 15.96 -18.61
C LYS A 100 12.40 17.19 -17.92
N PHE A 101 11.94 17.54 -16.73
CA PHE A 101 12.50 18.67 -15.99
C PHE A 101 13.98 18.48 -15.62
N LEU A 102 14.38 17.26 -15.27
CA LEU A 102 15.78 16.95 -14.94
C LEU A 102 16.71 17.09 -16.15
N TRP A 103 16.28 16.64 -17.32
CA TRP A 103 17.17 16.47 -18.49
C TRP A 103 16.99 17.52 -19.59
N CYS A 104 15.83 18.17 -19.67
CA CYS A 104 15.49 19.11 -20.72
C CYS A 104 15.33 20.54 -20.18
N ASP A 105 15.69 21.50 -21.01
CA ASP A 105 15.35 22.91 -20.83
C ASP A 105 14.04 23.21 -21.56
N LYS A 106 13.33 24.28 -21.14
CA LYS A 106 11.98 24.64 -21.61
C LYS A 106 11.83 24.65 -23.13
N ASP A 107 12.89 25.06 -23.84
CA ASP A 107 12.90 25.28 -25.29
C ASP A 107 13.62 24.17 -26.10
N PHE A 108 14.22 23.16 -25.44
CA PHE A 108 14.95 22.09 -26.12
C PHE A 108 14.22 20.75 -25.97
N ASP A 109 13.27 20.52 -26.87
CA ASP A 109 12.48 19.28 -26.99
C ASP A 109 13.31 18.04 -27.39
N LYS A 110 14.64 18.17 -27.52
CA LYS A 110 15.56 17.16 -28.08
C LYS A 110 16.76 16.79 -27.20
N ARG A 111 16.77 17.05 -25.89
CA ARG A 111 17.79 16.40 -25.04
C ARG A 111 17.38 14.95 -24.78
N ARG A 112 18.30 14.02 -25.09
CA ARG A 112 18.16 12.61 -24.72
C ARG A 112 18.22 12.50 -23.20
N HIS A 113 17.39 11.63 -22.63
CA HIS A 113 17.55 11.24 -21.23
C HIS A 113 18.91 10.56 -21.08
N TRP A 114 19.81 11.16 -20.30
CA TRP A 114 21.15 10.60 -20.08
C TRP A 114 21.12 9.33 -19.24
N VAL A 115 20.14 9.23 -18.35
CA VAL A 115 19.94 8.12 -17.43
C VAL A 115 18.46 7.74 -17.45
N SER A 116 18.17 6.44 -17.39
CA SER A 116 16.80 5.93 -17.32
C SER A 116 16.11 6.39 -16.02
N TRP A 117 14.79 6.54 -16.08
CA TRP A 117 14.00 6.88 -14.90
C TRP A 117 14.12 5.81 -13.80
N ASP A 118 14.20 4.54 -14.19
CA ASP A 118 14.34 3.41 -13.27
C ASP A 118 15.63 3.46 -12.46
N LEU A 119 16.72 4.00 -13.01
CA LEU A 119 17.97 4.18 -12.27
C LEU A 119 17.93 5.45 -11.42
N ILE A 120 17.36 6.54 -11.95
CA ILE A 120 17.18 7.81 -11.21
C ILE A 120 16.36 7.60 -9.94
N SER A 121 15.37 6.72 -10.00
CA SER A 121 14.40 6.53 -8.93
C SER A 121 14.90 5.68 -7.76
N LEU A 122 16.03 5.00 -7.95
CA LEU A 122 16.70 4.24 -6.91
C LEU A 122 17.18 5.14 -5.75
N PRO A 123 17.30 4.59 -4.53
CA PRO A 123 18.00 5.24 -3.44
C PRO A 123 19.43 5.66 -3.82
N PHE A 124 19.98 6.63 -3.09
CA PHE A 124 21.37 7.07 -3.30
C PHE A 124 22.36 5.95 -3.01
N GLU A 125 22.03 5.12 -2.02
CA GLU A 125 22.78 3.93 -1.60
C GLU A 125 22.83 2.85 -2.71
N GLU A 126 21.91 2.89 -3.67
CA GLU A 126 21.85 1.99 -4.82
C GLU A 126 22.26 2.67 -6.14
N GLY A 127 22.93 3.84 -6.05
CA GLY A 127 23.44 4.57 -7.21
C GLY A 127 22.42 5.45 -7.94
N GLY A 128 21.22 5.64 -7.37
CA GLY A 128 20.20 6.55 -7.91
C GLY A 128 20.27 7.97 -7.34
N LEU A 129 19.31 8.81 -7.73
CA LEU A 129 19.19 10.20 -7.25
C LEU A 129 18.21 10.34 -6.07
N GLY A 130 17.60 9.24 -5.62
CA GLY A 130 16.63 9.21 -4.53
C GLY A 130 15.31 9.90 -4.87
N VAL A 131 14.96 10.01 -6.16
CA VAL A 131 13.69 10.57 -6.63
C VAL A 131 12.67 9.44 -6.76
N ARG A 132 11.80 9.28 -5.76
CA ARG A 132 10.85 8.16 -5.72
C ARG A 132 9.91 8.09 -6.95
N ASP A 133 9.71 6.88 -7.48
CA ASP A 133 8.71 6.61 -8.51
C ASP A 133 7.28 6.62 -7.93
N PHE A 134 6.33 7.25 -8.64
CA PHE A 134 4.95 7.29 -8.16
C PHE A 134 4.21 5.96 -8.20
N ASN A 135 4.59 5.01 -9.05
CA ASN A 135 4.04 3.65 -9.02
C ASN A 135 4.43 2.95 -7.71
N ASP A 136 5.70 3.07 -7.31
CA ASP A 136 6.21 2.48 -6.06
C ASP A 136 5.57 3.15 -4.83
N ILE A 137 5.45 4.47 -4.84
CA ILE A 137 4.76 5.20 -3.77
C ILE A 137 3.28 4.78 -3.69
N SER A 138 2.60 4.66 -4.84
CA SER A 138 1.20 4.21 -4.90
C SER A 138 1.04 2.80 -4.33
N ALA A 139 1.94 1.88 -4.69
CA ALA A 139 1.98 0.53 -4.15
C ALA A 139 2.17 0.52 -2.63
N ALA A 140 3.14 1.29 -2.11
CA ALA A 140 3.39 1.41 -0.68
C ALA A 140 2.17 1.93 0.09
N PHE A 141 1.41 2.87 -0.49
CA PHE A 141 0.15 3.33 0.10
C PHE A 141 -0.94 2.26 0.11
N ARG A 142 -0.98 1.34 -0.87
CA ARG A 142 -1.91 0.19 -0.81
C ARG A 142 -1.53 -0.77 0.29
N VAL A 143 -0.25 -1.06 0.46
CA VAL A 143 0.24 -1.86 1.59
C VAL A 143 -0.14 -1.20 2.92
N LYS A 144 0.04 0.13 3.05
CA LYS A 144 -0.39 0.88 4.24
C LYS A 144 -1.90 0.75 4.50
N GLN A 145 -2.73 0.84 3.47
CA GLN A 145 -4.18 0.68 3.60
C GLN A 145 -4.51 -0.74 4.07
N VAL A 146 -3.95 -1.78 3.42
CA VAL A 146 -4.16 -3.18 3.86
C VAL A 146 -3.69 -3.37 5.30
N TRP A 147 -2.55 -2.82 5.69
CA TRP A 147 -2.05 -2.88 7.07
C TRP A 147 -3.03 -2.28 8.07
N GLN A 148 -3.55 -1.08 7.81
CA GLN A 148 -4.56 -0.43 8.66
C GLN A 148 -5.85 -1.24 8.76
N TRP A 149 -6.20 -1.98 7.70
CA TRP A 149 -7.36 -2.87 7.69
C TRP A 149 -7.11 -4.09 8.57
N LEU A 150 -5.94 -4.73 8.44
CA LEU A 150 -5.56 -5.90 9.24
C LEU A 150 -5.45 -5.59 10.74
N GLN A 151 -5.03 -4.38 11.11
CA GLN A 151 -5.01 -3.96 12.51
C GLN A 151 -6.42 -3.82 13.13
N LYS A 152 -7.45 -3.53 12.31
CA LYS A 152 -8.84 -3.31 12.77
C LYS A 152 -9.03 -2.16 13.77
N ASP A 153 -8.10 -1.21 13.82
CA ASP A 153 -8.11 -0.09 14.78
C ASP A 153 -8.71 1.21 14.22
N SER A 154 -9.53 1.15 13.16
CA SER A 154 -10.05 2.37 12.53
C SER A 154 -11.44 2.19 11.93
N LEU A 155 -12.21 3.29 11.90
CA LEU A 155 -13.50 3.37 11.20
C LEU A 155 -13.41 2.96 9.72
N TRP A 156 -12.25 3.20 9.10
CA TRP A 156 -12.03 2.78 7.72
C TRP A 156 -11.91 1.25 7.62
N ALA A 157 -11.25 0.59 8.58
CA ALA A 157 -11.19 -0.86 8.64
C ALA A 157 -12.58 -1.47 8.85
N ASP A 158 -13.37 -0.92 9.79
CA ASP A 158 -14.76 -1.35 10.04
C ASP A 158 -15.63 -1.23 8.79
N PHE A 159 -15.47 -0.13 8.06
CA PHE A 159 -16.17 0.09 6.80
C PHE A 159 -15.75 -0.93 5.73
N VAL A 160 -14.46 -1.23 5.61
CA VAL A 160 -13.94 -2.21 4.65
C VAL A 160 -14.46 -3.60 4.97
N ASP A 161 -14.40 -4.03 6.24
CA ASP A 161 -14.94 -5.31 6.70
C ASP A 161 -16.44 -5.40 6.39
N SER A 162 -17.21 -4.41 6.84
CA SER A 162 -18.67 -4.38 6.67
C SER A 162 -19.10 -4.42 5.19
N LYS A 163 -18.32 -3.77 4.32
CA LYS A 163 -18.70 -3.60 2.90
C LYS A 163 -18.20 -4.72 2.00
N TYR A 164 -16.99 -5.23 2.24
CA TYR A 164 -16.30 -6.12 1.30
C TYR A 164 -16.08 -7.54 1.84
N VAL A 165 -16.03 -7.72 3.16
CA VAL A 165 -15.87 -9.05 3.76
C VAL A 165 -17.23 -9.65 4.05
N THR A 166 -18.09 -8.91 4.74
CA THR A 166 -19.47 -9.36 5.06
C THR A 166 -20.49 -8.95 3.99
N GLY A 167 -20.17 -7.93 3.20
CA GLY A 167 -21.06 -7.38 2.18
C GLY A 167 -21.00 -8.12 0.84
N THR A 168 -21.87 -7.72 -0.09
CA THR A 168 -21.99 -8.31 -1.44
C THR A 168 -21.26 -7.53 -2.53
N LEU A 169 -20.59 -6.42 -2.19
CA LEU A 169 -20.04 -5.46 -3.16
C LEU A 169 -18.55 -5.65 -3.44
N ASN A 170 -18.17 -6.89 -3.74
CA ASN A 170 -16.78 -7.33 -3.92
C ASN A 170 -16.14 -6.86 -5.24
N SER A 171 -16.86 -6.06 -6.04
CA SER A 171 -16.43 -5.63 -7.38
C SER A 171 -15.93 -4.18 -7.44
N SER A 172 -15.88 -3.46 -6.31
CA SER A 172 -15.46 -2.05 -6.30
C SER A 172 -13.98 -1.90 -6.69
N GLN A 173 -13.65 -0.77 -7.33
CA GLN A 173 -12.27 -0.50 -7.77
C GLN A 173 -11.26 -0.43 -6.61
N LEU A 174 -11.69 0.10 -5.46
CA LEU A 174 -10.87 0.15 -4.26
C LEU A 174 -10.54 -1.26 -3.76
N TRP A 175 -11.54 -2.14 -3.68
CA TRP A 175 -11.30 -3.53 -3.25
C TRP A 175 -10.35 -4.25 -4.21
N LYS A 176 -10.59 -4.13 -5.51
CA LYS A 176 -9.71 -4.69 -6.54
C LYS A 176 -8.28 -4.16 -6.49
N SER A 177 -8.07 -2.92 -6.05
CA SER A 177 -6.72 -2.35 -5.91
C SER A 177 -6.01 -2.75 -4.63
N LEU A 178 -6.74 -3.23 -3.60
CA LEU A 178 -6.19 -3.74 -2.35
C LEU A 178 -5.88 -5.24 -2.41
N LEU A 179 -6.73 -6.04 -3.07
CA LEU A 179 -6.61 -7.51 -3.13
C LEU A 179 -5.19 -8.04 -3.41
N PRO A 180 -4.45 -7.52 -4.41
CA PRO A 180 -3.09 -8.01 -4.69
C PRO A 180 -2.11 -7.80 -3.53
N TRP A 181 -2.39 -6.84 -2.64
CA TRP A 181 -1.53 -6.48 -1.53
C TRP A 181 -1.92 -7.18 -0.23
N VAL A 182 -3.05 -7.91 -0.19
CA VAL A 182 -3.51 -8.61 1.02
C VAL A 182 -2.53 -9.70 1.43
N SER A 183 -2.31 -10.68 0.55
CA SER A 183 -1.33 -11.75 0.79
C SER A 183 0.07 -11.17 1.03
N PHE A 184 0.52 -10.23 0.19
CA PHE A 184 1.80 -9.54 0.38
C PHE A 184 1.96 -8.93 1.78
N THR A 185 0.94 -8.24 2.29
CA THR A 185 1.03 -7.58 3.60
C THR A 185 1.01 -8.60 4.74
N ILE A 186 0.24 -9.68 4.61
CA ILE A 186 0.19 -10.77 5.59
C ILE A 186 1.55 -11.50 5.67
N HIS A 187 2.20 -11.72 4.53
CA HIS A 187 3.54 -12.34 4.49
C HIS A 187 4.64 -11.49 5.16
N HIS A 188 4.43 -10.18 5.29
CA HIS A 188 5.35 -9.26 5.96
C HIS A 188 4.84 -8.80 7.34
N SER A 189 3.78 -9.42 7.84
CA SER A 189 3.26 -9.19 9.17
C SER A 189 3.38 -10.44 10.03
N LYS A 190 3.46 -10.28 11.34
CA LYS A 190 3.41 -11.41 12.28
C LYS A 190 2.44 -11.11 13.41
N TYR A 191 1.64 -12.10 13.79
CA TYR A 191 0.87 -12.01 15.03
C TYR A 191 1.74 -12.46 16.20
N LEU A 192 1.84 -11.61 17.23
CA LEU A 192 2.23 -11.99 18.57
C LEU A 192 0.97 -12.43 19.29
N VAL A 193 0.88 -13.74 19.54
CA VAL A 193 -0.31 -14.36 20.14
C VAL A 193 -0.38 -13.97 21.61
N GLY A 194 -1.47 -13.31 21.98
CA GLY A 194 -1.88 -13.06 23.34
C GLY A 194 -2.87 -14.13 23.75
N ASN A 195 -4.16 -13.75 23.81
CA ASN A 195 -5.25 -14.66 24.13
C ASN A 195 -5.62 -15.61 22.98
N GLY A 196 -5.16 -15.34 21.75
CA GLY A 196 -5.36 -16.18 20.57
C GLY A 196 -6.80 -16.27 20.08
N GLU A 197 -7.71 -15.42 20.56
CA GLU A 197 -9.13 -15.47 20.20
C GLU A 197 -9.40 -14.90 18.81
N LYS A 198 -8.63 -13.87 18.41
CA LYS A 198 -8.83 -13.15 17.15
C LYS A 198 -7.87 -13.60 16.05
N VAL A 199 -6.90 -14.47 16.37
CA VAL A 199 -5.92 -14.98 15.41
C VAL A 199 -6.40 -16.29 14.81
N ASP A 200 -6.73 -16.25 13.53
CA ASP A 200 -7.09 -17.43 12.72
C ASP A 200 -5.85 -18.33 12.53
N PHE A 201 -5.97 -19.62 12.84
CA PHE A 201 -4.89 -20.59 12.78
C PHE A 201 -4.30 -20.75 11.37
N TRP A 202 -5.14 -20.70 10.32
CA TRP A 202 -4.76 -20.99 8.94
C TRP A 202 -4.34 -19.74 8.17
N ARG A 203 -5.12 -18.66 8.32
CA ARG A 203 -5.03 -17.45 7.49
C ARG A 203 -4.08 -16.41 8.07
N SER A 204 -3.82 -16.46 9.37
CA SER A 204 -2.92 -15.49 10.02
C SER A 204 -1.47 -15.96 9.94
N ASN A 205 -0.55 -15.01 9.74
CA ASN A 205 0.88 -15.29 9.83
C ASN A 205 1.35 -15.18 11.29
N TRP A 206 1.14 -16.23 12.09
CA TRP A 206 1.56 -16.23 13.50
C TRP A 206 2.90 -16.94 13.72
N LEU A 207 3.30 -17.86 12.83
CA LEU A 207 4.64 -18.45 12.83
C LEU A 207 5.71 -17.45 12.36
N GLY A 208 5.37 -16.54 11.45
CA GLY A 208 6.26 -15.54 10.88
C GLY A 208 6.80 -15.90 9.48
N ASN A 209 6.46 -17.08 8.97
CA ASN A 209 6.89 -17.57 7.65
C ASN A 209 5.71 -17.66 6.65
N GLY A 210 4.69 -16.84 6.84
CA GLY A 210 3.48 -16.80 6.03
C GLY A 210 2.30 -17.57 6.64
N PRO A 211 1.10 -17.46 6.04
CA PRO A 211 -0.09 -18.21 6.47
C PRO A 211 0.06 -19.72 6.29
N LEU A 212 -0.39 -20.50 7.28
CA LEU A 212 -0.36 -21.96 7.22
C LEU A 212 -1.23 -22.55 6.11
N ILE A 213 -2.28 -21.84 5.68
CA ILE A 213 -3.16 -22.31 4.60
C ILE A 213 -2.41 -22.53 3.28
N GLU A 214 -1.30 -21.83 3.05
CA GLU A 214 -0.49 -21.99 1.84
C GLU A 214 0.38 -23.26 1.89
N ARG A 215 0.58 -23.84 3.08
CA ARG A 215 1.34 -25.08 3.33
C ARG A 215 0.42 -26.30 3.50
N ALA A 216 -0.89 -26.09 3.47
CA ALA A 216 -1.88 -27.14 3.66
C ALA A 216 -1.92 -28.08 2.43
N SER A 217 -1.95 -29.39 2.67
CA SER A 217 -2.09 -30.41 1.62
C SER A 217 -3.48 -30.40 0.97
N THR A 218 -4.48 -29.97 1.74
CA THR A 218 -5.89 -29.89 1.34
C THR A 218 -6.52 -28.62 1.90
N THR A 219 -7.59 -28.15 1.26
CA THR A 219 -8.31 -26.96 1.74
C THR A 219 -8.95 -27.24 3.10
N PRO A 220 -8.62 -26.48 4.15
CA PRO A 220 -9.26 -26.64 5.45
C PRO A 220 -10.77 -26.40 5.36
N LEU A 221 -11.55 -27.24 6.03
CA LEU A 221 -13.01 -27.10 6.11
C LEU A 221 -13.41 -26.06 7.16
N ASP A 222 -12.62 -25.95 8.23
CA ASP A 222 -12.84 -25.05 9.36
C ASP A 222 -11.66 -24.08 9.54
N PHE A 223 -11.98 -22.92 10.12
CA PHE A 223 -11.04 -21.82 10.37
C PHE A 223 -11.01 -21.47 11.87
N PRO A 224 -10.46 -22.35 12.73
CA PRO A 224 -10.43 -22.12 14.16
C PRO A 224 -9.44 -21.00 14.53
N SER A 225 -9.67 -20.38 15.69
CA SER A 225 -8.69 -19.47 16.28
C SER A 225 -7.59 -20.25 17.00
N ILE A 226 -6.43 -19.61 17.25
CA ILE A 226 -5.32 -20.27 17.96
C ILE A 226 -5.77 -20.78 19.34
N ASN A 227 -6.61 -20.05 20.06
CA ASN A 227 -7.13 -20.47 21.37
C ASN A 227 -7.96 -21.77 21.30
N GLN A 228 -8.58 -22.06 20.15
CA GLN A 228 -9.35 -23.29 19.95
C GLN A 228 -8.47 -24.50 19.62
N VAL A 229 -7.24 -24.28 19.16
CA VAL A 229 -6.31 -25.36 18.74
C VAL A 229 -5.17 -25.54 19.75
N LEU A 230 -4.94 -24.58 20.63
CA LEU A 230 -3.90 -24.62 21.65
C LEU A 230 -4.53 -24.63 23.05
N HIS A 231 -4.48 -25.76 23.75
CA HIS A 231 -5.04 -25.91 25.09
C HIS A 231 -3.97 -26.24 26.11
N ASN A 232 -3.86 -25.42 27.17
CA ASN A 232 -2.89 -25.61 28.26
C ASN A 232 -1.45 -25.82 27.75
N GLY A 233 -1.05 -25.11 26.68
CA GLY A 233 0.27 -25.23 26.06
C GLY A 233 0.49 -26.47 25.20
N ARG A 234 -0.57 -27.21 24.87
CA ARG A 234 -0.54 -28.36 23.95
C ARG A 234 -1.42 -28.10 22.73
N TRP A 235 -0.85 -28.32 21.56
CA TRP A 235 -1.58 -28.25 20.30
C TRP A 235 -2.47 -29.48 20.12
N ASP A 236 -3.73 -29.25 19.78
CA ASP A 236 -4.67 -30.28 19.37
C ASP A 236 -4.65 -30.42 17.84
N PHE A 237 -3.95 -31.45 17.37
CA PHE A 237 -3.87 -31.76 15.95
C PHE A 237 -4.91 -32.77 15.47
N THR A 238 -5.87 -33.19 16.30
CA THR A 238 -6.80 -34.28 15.94
C THR A 238 -7.57 -34.02 14.64
N SER A 239 -7.97 -32.77 14.37
CA SER A 239 -8.67 -32.39 13.13
C SER A 239 -7.78 -31.77 12.05
N ILE A 240 -6.53 -31.43 12.39
CA ILE A 240 -5.65 -30.60 11.55
C ILE A 240 -4.39 -31.35 11.09
N GLY A 241 -3.97 -32.39 11.82
CA GLY A 241 -2.72 -33.10 11.59
C GLY A 241 -2.63 -33.78 10.22
N SER A 242 -3.75 -34.23 9.65
CA SER A 242 -3.77 -34.83 8.30
C SER A 242 -3.62 -33.81 7.17
N ILE A 243 -3.81 -32.53 7.47
CA ILE A 243 -3.76 -31.43 6.49
C ILE A 243 -2.33 -30.86 6.38
N LEU A 244 -1.49 -31.06 7.39
CA LEU A 244 -0.14 -30.50 7.48
C LEU A 244 0.93 -31.58 7.31
N SER A 245 2.10 -31.20 6.78
CA SER A 245 3.28 -32.08 6.77
C SER A 245 3.89 -32.21 8.17
N GLU A 246 4.60 -33.31 8.43
CA GLU A 246 5.32 -33.52 9.70
C GLU A 246 6.29 -32.38 10.02
N ASP A 247 7.01 -31.87 9.02
CA ASP A 247 7.89 -30.70 9.17
C ASP A 247 7.14 -29.46 9.67
N THR A 248 5.93 -29.24 9.16
CA THR A 248 5.09 -28.09 9.58
C THR A 248 4.56 -28.26 10.99
N LEU A 249 4.23 -29.50 11.38
CA LEU A 249 3.83 -29.79 12.75
C LEU A 249 5.00 -29.58 13.72
N SER A 250 6.23 -29.95 13.33
CA SER A 250 7.44 -29.64 14.12
C SER A 250 7.60 -28.14 14.29
N ASP A 251 7.55 -27.36 13.20
CA ASP A 251 7.64 -25.89 13.26
C ASP A 251 6.61 -25.28 14.23
N ILE A 252 5.39 -25.83 14.26
CA ILE A 252 4.31 -25.37 15.14
C ILE A 252 4.65 -25.66 16.61
N VAL A 253 5.14 -26.85 16.91
CA VAL A 253 5.55 -27.22 18.29
C VAL A 253 6.76 -26.39 18.72
N ASP A 254 7.75 -26.23 17.85
CA ASP A 254 8.99 -25.50 18.10
C ASP A 254 8.79 -23.98 18.16
N SER A 255 7.66 -23.47 17.64
CA SER A 255 7.32 -22.04 17.68
C SER A 255 7.25 -21.46 19.10
N GLY A 256 7.02 -22.31 20.11
CA GLY A 256 6.93 -21.89 21.51
C GLY A 256 5.78 -20.92 21.80
N VAL A 257 4.76 -20.88 20.93
CA VAL A 257 3.58 -20.03 21.14
C VAL A 257 2.86 -20.45 22.40
N LEU A 258 2.57 -19.47 23.26
CA LEU A 258 1.82 -19.65 24.50
C LEU A 258 0.65 -18.69 24.51
N ILE A 259 -0.50 -19.17 24.97
CA ILE A 259 -1.64 -18.30 25.25
C ILE A 259 -1.34 -17.53 26.53
N SER A 260 -1.21 -16.22 26.39
CA SER A 260 -1.07 -15.29 27.50
C SER A 260 -2.36 -14.49 27.63
N GLY A 261 -2.72 -14.05 28.84
CA GLY A 261 -3.96 -13.27 29.06
C GLY A 261 -3.97 -11.88 28.42
N GLY A 262 -2.97 -11.52 27.62
CA GLY A 262 -2.88 -10.23 26.92
C GLY A 262 -3.62 -10.23 25.58
N GLU A 263 -3.75 -9.05 24.97
CA GLU A 263 -4.33 -8.93 23.62
C GLU A 263 -3.35 -9.38 22.53
N ASP A 264 -3.90 -10.00 21.49
CA ASP A 264 -3.16 -10.34 20.26
C ASP A 264 -2.64 -9.07 19.58
N LYS A 265 -1.37 -9.06 19.16
CA LYS A 265 -0.74 -7.89 18.52
C LYS A 265 -0.21 -8.22 17.14
N LEU A 266 -0.60 -7.43 16.14
CA LEU A 266 -0.04 -7.51 14.80
C LEU A 266 1.21 -6.63 14.68
N ILE A 267 2.35 -7.23 14.34
CA ILE A 267 3.63 -6.53 14.15
C ILE A 267 4.07 -6.55 12.69
N TRP A 268 4.75 -5.48 12.28
CA TRP A 268 5.33 -5.32 10.95
C TRP A 268 6.76 -5.86 10.95
N GLN A 269 6.96 -7.06 10.40
CA GLN A 269 8.24 -7.77 10.45
C GLN A 269 9.44 -7.01 9.85
N PRO A 270 9.29 -6.18 8.79
CA PRO A 270 10.42 -5.47 8.19
C PRO A 270 11.11 -4.47 9.11
N ASN A 271 10.46 -4.04 10.19
CA ASN A 271 11.05 -3.14 11.16
C ASN A 271 11.29 -3.88 12.48
N SER A 272 12.46 -3.69 13.10
CA SER A 272 12.82 -4.35 14.36
C SER A 272 11.98 -3.90 15.56
N ASP A 273 11.38 -2.70 15.48
CA ASP A 273 10.44 -2.18 16.49
C ASP A 273 9.01 -2.74 16.32
N GLY A 274 8.75 -3.49 15.25
CA GLY A 274 7.43 -4.02 14.90
C GLY A 274 6.43 -2.99 14.42
N PHE A 275 6.80 -1.70 14.32
CA PHE A 275 5.89 -0.64 13.88
C PHE A 275 5.90 -0.51 12.36
N PHE A 276 4.73 -0.30 11.78
CA PHE A 276 4.61 -0.05 10.35
C PHE A 276 5.21 1.32 9.99
N SER A 277 5.98 1.34 8.90
CA SER A 277 6.40 2.60 8.27
C SER A 277 6.19 2.55 6.77
N LEU A 278 5.74 3.67 6.20
CA LEU A 278 5.62 3.79 4.74
C LEU A 278 6.98 3.65 4.04
N LYS A 279 8.07 4.02 4.73
CA LYS A 279 9.45 3.87 4.23
C LYS A 279 9.80 2.39 4.04
N SER A 280 9.55 1.53 5.02
CA SER A 280 9.85 0.09 4.90
C SER A 280 8.92 -0.61 3.93
N ALA A 281 7.63 -0.26 3.91
CA ALA A 281 6.71 -0.75 2.88
C ALA A 281 7.17 -0.37 1.46
N TRP A 282 7.57 0.89 1.24
CA TRP A 282 8.14 1.34 -0.04
C TRP A 282 9.41 0.54 -0.41
N ASN A 283 10.29 0.29 0.56
CA ASN A 283 11.53 -0.45 0.33
C ASN A 283 11.30 -1.91 -0.10
N LEU A 284 10.17 -2.51 0.29
CA LEU A 284 9.81 -3.86 -0.12
C LEU A 284 9.18 -3.92 -1.52
N VAL A 285 8.35 -2.94 -1.88
CA VAL A 285 7.59 -2.97 -3.14
C VAL A 285 8.32 -2.38 -4.33
N ARG A 286 9.30 -1.50 -4.09
CA ARG A 286 10.05 -0.84 -5.16
C ARG A 286 10.93 -1.81 -5.93
N HIS A 287 11.25 -1.43 -7.16
CA HIS A 287 12.34 -2.04 -7.88
C HIS A 287 13.67 -1.81 -7.13
N LYS A 288 14.51 -2.86 -7.04
CA LYS A 288 15.85 -2.78 -6.45
C LYS A 288 16.89 -2.95 -7.54
N SER A 289 18.02 -2.28 -7.40
CA SER A 289 19.13 -2.46 -8.32
C SER A 289 19.60 -3.92 -8.33
N SER A 290 19.86 -4.48 -9.51
CA SER A 290 20.55 -5.77 -9.68
C SER A 290 22.07 -5.64 -9.54
N PHE A 291 22.60 -4.41 -9.50
CA PHE A 291 24.04 -4.15 -9.41
C PHE A 291 24.52 -4.17 -7.96
N ASN A 292 25.15 -5.27 -7.56
CA ASN A 292 26.04 -5.35 -6.38
C ASN A 292 27.41 -4.74 -6.72
N GLY A 293 27.47 -3.44 -6.96
CA GLY A 293 28.74 -2.78 -7.32
C GLY A 293 28.68 -1.28 -7.07
N ALA A 294 29.34 -0.83 -6.01
CA ALA A 294 29.61 0.57 -5.78
C ALA A 294 30.60 1.09 -6.84
N SER A 295 30.12 1.81 -7.86
CA SER A 295 30.88 2.66 -8.81
C SER A 295 29.95 2.95 -10.02
N ASN A 296 29.74 4.14 -10.58
CA ASN A 296 30.37 5.45 -10.48
C ASN A 296 29.33 6.50 -10.92
N PHE A 297 29.08 7.51 -10.08
CA PHE A 297 28.54 8.79 -10.51
C PHE A 297 29.36 9.91 -9.86
N ILE A 298 30.61 10.03 -10.31
CA ILE A 298 31.39 11.27 -10.32
C ILE A 298 32.12 11.30 -11.66
#